data_AF-A0A7M4AC47-F1
#
_entry.id   AF-A0A7M4AC47-F1
#
_cell.length_a   1.000
_cell.length_b   1.000
_cell.length_c   1.000
_cell.angle_alpha   90.00
_cell.angle_beta   90.00
_cell.angle_gamma   90.00
#
_symmetry.space_group_name_H-M   'P 1'
#
loop_
_entity.id
_entity.type
_entity.pdbx_description
1 polymer ?
#
loop_
_entity_poly.entity_id
_entity_poly.type
_entity_poly.pdbx_seq_one_letter_code
_entity_poly.pdbx_strand_id
1 'polypeptide(L)' 'MIISNQKRMAAQILSKKEGRTVGIHRVWINPDYLDEVSTAVQKDDIRQLIEDGLIKARPIKGISKGRARKA' A
#
# COMPACT_ATOMS: atom_id res chain seq x y z
N MET A 1 15.43 -9.89 -2.30
CA MET A 1 14.85 -9.63 -0.95
C MET A 1 13.38 -9.98 -0.94
N ILE A 2 12.87 -10.53 0.17
CA ILE A 2 11.46 -10.93 0.33
C ILE A 2 10.74 -9.87 1.19
N ILE A 3 9.89 -9.03 0.57
CA ILE A 3 9.12 -7.96 1.23
C ILE A 3 7.63 -8.31 1.45
N SER A 4 7.30 -9.60 1.33
CA SER A 4 5.91 -10.09 1.40
C SER A 4 5.28 -9.84 2.76
N ASN A 5 6.05 -9.98 3.85
CA ASN A 5 5.56 -9.76 5.20
C ASN A 5 5.27 -8.28 5.47
N GLN A 6 6.17 -7.39 5.04
CA GLN A 6 6.00 -5.93 5.16
C GLN A 6 4.80 -5.46 4.37
N LYS A 7 4.59 -5.97 3.16
CA LYS A 7 3.35 -5.69 2.39
C LYS A 7 2.08 -6.14 3.12
N ARG A 8 2.12 -7.30 3.78
CA ARG A 8 0.97 -7.80 4.57
C ARG A 8 0.70 -6.93 5.79
N MET A 9 1.73 -6.54 6.53
CA MET A 9 1.60 -5.63 7.68
C MET A 9 1.09 -4.26 7.26
N ALA A 10 1.66 -3.69 6.20
CA ALA A 10 1.23 -2.42 5.64
C ALA A 10 -0.23 -2.46 5.19
N ALA A 11 -0.67 -3.52 4.50
CA ALA A 11 -2.06 -3.68 4.08
C ALA A 11 -3.03 -3.66 5.27
N GLN A 12 -2.70 -4.33 6.38
CA GLN A 12 -3.52 -4.33 7.60
C GLN A 12 -3.59 -2.94 8.24
N ILE A 13 -2.45 -2.24 8.33
CA ILE A 13 -2.37 -0.89 8.91
C ILE A 13 -3.15 0.11 8.05
N LEU A 14 -2.92 0.09 6.73
CA LEU A 14 -3.62 0.96 5.78
C LEU A 14 -5.12 0.68 5.74
N SER A 15 -5.54 -0.57 5.91
CA SER A 15 -6.97 -0.89 5.98
C SER A 15 -7.67 -0.22 7.17
N LYS A 16 -6.99 -0.14 8.31
CA LYS A 16 -7.49 0.57 9.50
C LYS A 16 -7.48 2.09 9.29
N LYS A 17 -6.40 2.63 8.71
CA LYS A 17 -6.23 4.08 8.47
C LYS A 17 -7.24 4.63 7.45
N GLU A 18 -7.52 3.88 6.38
CA GLU A 18 -8.45 4.31 5.32
C GLU A 18 -9.93 3.96 5.58
N GLY A 19 -10.24 3.24 6.65
CA GLY A 19 -11.61 2.80 6.96
C GLY A 19 -12.20 1.80 5.96
N ARG A 20 -11.37 1.16 5.13
CA ARG A 20 -11.76 0.20 4.09
C ARG A 20 -10.65 -0.82 3.85
N THR A 21 -10.99 -2.01 3.36
CA THR A 21 -10.00 -3.05 3.10
C THR A 21 -9.03 -2.65 1.98
N VAL A 22 -7.73 -2.61 2.31
CA VAL A 22 -6.62 -2.43 1.38
C VAL A 22 -5.97 -3.79 1.15
N GLY A 23 -6.07 -4.31 -0.07
CA GLY A 23 -5.42 -5.58 -0.44
C GLY A 23 -3.90 -5.45 -0.54
N ILE A 24 -3.18 -6.56 -0.35
CA ILE A 24 -1.71 -6.63 -0.39
C ILE A 24 -1.15 -6.08 -1.71
N HIS A 25 -1.80 -6.37 -2.84
CA HIS A 25 -1.38 -5.89 -4.17
C HIS A 25 -1.59 -4.38 -4.38
N ARG A 26 -2.36 -3.73 -3.51
CA ARG A 26 -2.58 -2.27 -3.55
C ARG A 26 -1.53 -1.52 -2.71
N VAL A 27 -0.73 -2.21 -1.92
CA VAL A 27 0.39 -1.61 -1.20
C VAL A 27 1.50 -1.30 -2.21
N TRP A 28 1.76 -0.02 -2.39
CA TRP A 28 2.89 0.49 -3.13
C TRP A 28 4.02 0.83 -2.16
N ILE A 29 5.24 0.52 -2.59
CA ILE A 29 6.47 0.79 -1.86
C ILE A 29 7.37 1.57 -2.81
N ASN A 30 8.05 2.59 -2.28
CA ASN A 30 9.03 3.34 -3.05
C ASN A 30 10.20 2.43 -3.48
N PRO A 31 10.47 2.26 -4.80
CA PRO A 31 11.54 1.41 -5.28
C PRO A 31 12.93 1.85 -4.79
N ASP A 32 13.13 3.14 -4.52
CA ASP A 32 14.42 3.70 -4.14
C ASP A 32 14.79 3.38 -2.67
N TYR A 33 13.80 2.95 -1.87
CA TYR A 33 13.94 2.69 -0.42
C TYR A 33 13.59 1.24 -0.07
N LEU A 34 13.73 0.32 -1.02
CA LEU A 34 13.40 -1.09 -0.80
C LEU A 34 14.22 -1.74 0.31
N ASP A 35 15.50 -1.37 0.43
CA ASP A 35 16.39 -1.93 1.44
C ASP A 35 15.95 -1.52 2.85
N GLU A 36 15.64 -0.24 3.06
CA GLU A 36 15.11 0.28 4.32
C GLU A 36 13.79 -0.40 4.69
N VAL A 37 12.85 -0.48 3.74
CA VAL A 37 11.57 -1.17 3.96
C VAL A 37 11.77 -2.65 4.27
N SER A 38 12.80 -3.30 3.73
CA SER A 38 13.10 -4.70 4.01
C SER A 38 13.58 -4.94 5.44
N THR A 39 14.26 -3.94 6.04
CA THR A 39 14.76 -4.02 7.42
C THR A 39 13.67 -3.79 8.47
N ALA A 40 12.52 -3.24 8.09
CA ALA A 40 11.38 -3.07 8.98
C ALA A 40 10.78 -4.43 9.39
N VAL A 41 10.83 -4.72 10.69
CA VAL A 41 10.32 -5.98 11.26
C VAL A 41 9.04 -5.73 12.06
N GLN A 42 8.95 -4.61 12.78
CA GLN A 42 7.83 -4.32 13.65
C GLN A 42 6.74 -3.52 12.93
N LYS A 43 5.51 -3.59 13.46
CA LYS A 43 4.39 -2.81 12.91
C LYS A 43 4.58 -1.31 13.11
N ASP A 44 5.33 -0.89 14.12
CA ASP A 44 5.60 0.53 14.37
C ASP A 44 6.52 1.11 13.30
N ASP A 45 7.58 0.38 12.91
CA ASP A 45 8.44 0.74 11.76
C ASP A 45 7.60 0.93 10.48
N ILE A 46 6.70 -0.02 10.20
CA ILE A 46 5.81 0.07 9.02
C ILE A 46 4.87 1.27 9.12
N ARG A 47 4.41 1.67 10.31
CA ARG A 47 3.60 2.90 10.47
C ARG A 47 4.42 4.13 10.12
N GLN A 48 5.67 4.20 10.61
CA GLN A 48 6.57 5.31 10.31
C GLN A 48 6.81 5.44 8.80
N LEU A 49 7.15 4.33 8.13
CA LEU A 49 7.34 4.29 6.67
C LEU A 49 6.08 4.67 5.88
N ILE A 50 4.88 4.47 6.43
CA ILE A 50 3.62 4.94 5.84
C ILE A 50 3.47 6.46 6.01
N GLU A 51 3.79 7.01 7.18
CA GLU A 51 3.75 8.46 7.42
C GLU A 51 4.79 9.21 6.58
N ASP A 52 6.00 8.65 6.44
CA ASP A 52 7.07 9.18 5.60
C ASP A 52 6.73 9.06 4.10
N GLY A 53 5.66 8.33 3.76
CA GLY A 53 5.16 8.18 2.41
C GLY A 53 5.98 7.24 1.52
N LEU A 54 6.87 6.44 2.13
CA LEU A 54 7.61 5.36 1.48
C LEU A 54 6.71 4.16 1.18
N ILE A 55 5.66 3.97 2.00
CA ILE A 55 4.62 2.96 1.80
C ILE A 55 3.26 3.65 1.65
N LYS A 56 2.53 3.36 0.56
CA LYS A 56 1.22 3.98 0.27
C LYS A 56 0.20 2.97 -0.24
N ALA A 57 -1.08 3.25 -0.02
CA ALA A 57 -2.17 2.53 -0.69
C ALA A 57 -2.47 3.15 -2.06
N ARG A 58 -2.40 2.35 -3.13
CA ARG A 58 -2.85 2.79 -4.47
C ARG A 58 -4.37 2.98 -4.46
N PRO A 59 -4.93 4.06 -5.05
CA PRO A 59 -6.37 4.28 -5.11
C PRO A 59 -7.12 3.14 -5.82
N ILE A 60 -8.40 2.96 -5.52
CA ILE A 60 -9.24 2.02 -6.28
C ILE A 60 -9.45 2.61 -7.67
N LYS A 61 -9.07 1.85 -8.70
CA LYS A 61 -9.37 2.23 -10.08
C LYS A 61 -10.80 1.82 -10.41
N GLY A 62 -11.66 2.81 -10.68
CA GLY A 62 -12.98 2.58 -11.25
C GLY A 62 -12.93 2.29 -12.75
N ILE A 63 -14.03 1.77 -13.29
CA ILE A 63 -14.21 1.56 -14.74
C ILE A 63 -14.72 2.86 -15.35
N SER A 64 -14.11 3.29 -16.46
CA SER A 64 -14.60 4.45 -17.22
C SER A 64 -15.94 4.12 -17.89
N LYS A 65 -16.97 4.93 -17.62
CA LYS A 65 -18.30 4.82 -18.25
C LYS A 65 -18.44 5.63 -19.54
N GLY A 66 -17.38 6.28 -20.02
CA GLY A 66 -17.45 7.20 -21.17
C GLY A 66 -17.94 6.54 -22.46
N ARG A 67 -17.56 5.30 -22.74
CA ARG A 67 -18.04 4.54 -23.92
C ARG A 67 -19.48 4.06 -23.75
N ALA A 68 -19.79 3.52 -22.57
CA ALA A 68 -21.13 3.02 -22.26
C ALA A 68 -22.22 4.11 -22.28
N ARG A 69 -21.85 5.38 -22.12
CA ARG A 69 -22.78 6.53 -22.22
C ARG A 69 -22.97 7.09 -23.64
N LYS A 70 -22.12 6.69 -24.60
CA LYS A 70 -22.17 7.15 -25.99
C LYS A 70 -22.92 6.19 -26.93
N ALA A 71 -23.07 4.94 -26.52
CA ALA A 71 -23.94 3.96 -27.16
C ALA A 71 -25.39 4.21 -26.74
#